data_AF-A0A382LUG2-F1
#
_entry.id   AF-A0A382LUG2-F1
#
_cell.length_a   1.000
_cell.length_b   1.000
_cell.length_c   1.000
_cell.angle_alpha   90.00
_cell.angle_beta   90.00
_cell.angle_gamma   90.00
#
_symmetry.space_group_name_H-M   'P 1'
#
loop_
_entity.id
_entity.type
_entity.pdbx_description
1 polymer ?
#
loop_
_entity_poly.entity_id
_entity_poly.type
_entity_poly.pdbx_seq_one_letter_code
_entity_poly.pdbx_strand_id
1 'polypeptide(L)'
;MSVQVSYKKQFVLSILLFLVLLSAIEIILRVYDHYDPNCRFIESSVYAEISFDLKREICKDNDKLVWNNNPLYLIPDQHFKTININSNSFRGDELQKNPDYRIFTIGGSTMFGVGSTSDSTTISGFLQKKISSQLSEYNIEVINAGIPKA
;
A
#
# COMPACT_ATOMS: atom_id res chain seq x y z
N MET A 1 55.25 23.22 15.80
CA MET A 1 55.42 22.42 14.56
C MET A 1 54.07 22.36 13.85
N SER A 2 53.91 23.03 12.71
CA SER A 2 52.71 22.90 11.87
C SER A 2 52.90 21.74 10.90
N VAL A 3 52.03 20.74 10.96
CA VAL A 3 52.04 19.63 10.00
C VAL A 3 51.44 20.13 8.68
N GLN A 4 52.27 20.25 7.64
CA GLN A 4 51.82 20.69 6.32
C GLN A 4 51.21 19.50 5.57
N VAL A 5 49.87 19.46 5.49
CA VAL A 5 49.13 18.38 4.79
C VAL A 5 48.94 18.78 3.33
N SER A 6 49.23 17.85 2.41
CA SER A 6 49.05 18.08 0.96
C SER A 6 47.59 18.40 0.60
N TYR A 7 47.36 19.40 -0.26
CA TYR A 7 46.03 19.79 -0.76
C TYR A 7 45.22 18.63 -1.35
N LYS A 8 45.88 17.65 -2.01
CA LYS A 8 45.20 16.45 -2.51
C LYS A 8 44.56 15.63 -1.39
N LYS A 9 45.25 15.47 -0.26
CA LYS A 9 44.75 14.74 0.92
C LYS A 9 43.62 15.50 1.60
N GLN A 10 43.71 16.85 1.66
CA GLN A 10 42.64 17.70 2.19
C GLN A 10 41.37 17.62 1.33
N PHE A 11 41.51 17.64 0.00
CA PHE A 11 40.38 17.50 -0.92
C PHE A 11 39.68 16.15 -0.77
N VAL A 12 40.44 15.05 -0.72
CA VAL A 12 39.89 13.70 -0.50
C VAL A 12 39.19 13.59 0.86
N LEU A 13 39.79 14.12 1.92
CA LEU A 13 39.17 14.15 3.25
C LEU A 13 37.88 14.97 3.26
N SER A 14 37.85 16.10 2.57
CA SER A 14 36.65 16.94 2.45
C SER A 14 35.51 16.21 1.74
N ILE A 15 35.81 15.48 0.66
CA ILE A 15 34.82 14.65 -0.03
C ILE A 15 34.31 13.56 0.90
N LEU A 16 35.20 12.87 1.62
CA LEU A 16 34.81 11.80 2.54
C LEU A 16 33.90 12.31 3.65
N LEU A 17 34.23 13.45 4.26
CA LEU A 17 33.39 14.09 5.28
C LEU A 17 32.03 14.52 4.71
N PHE A 18 32.01 15.03 3.47
CA PHE A 18 30.76 15.38 2.80
C PHE A 18 29.87 14.16 2.56
N LEU A 19 30.44 13.03 2.14
CA LEU A 19 29.69 11.77 1.98
C LEU A 19 29.14 11.25 3.30
N VAL A 20 29.90 11.36 4.40
CA VAL A 20 29.42 11.01 5.75
C VAL A 20 28.27 11.93 6.19
N LEU A 21 28.34 13.22 5.87
CA LEU A 21 27.25 14.15 6.15
C LEU A 21 25.97 13.78 5.38
N LEU A 22 26.10 13.49 4.08
CA LEU A 22 24.96 13.10 3.24
C LEU A 22 24.34 11.78 3.73
N SER A 23 25.15 10.80 4.14
CA SER A 23 24.61 9.53 4.66
C SER A 23 23.90 9.71 5.99
N ALA A 24 24.41 10.58 6.88
CA ALA A 24 23.73 10.91 8.13
C ALA A 24 22.37 11.56 7.89
N ILE A 25 22.29 12.51 6.95
CA ILE A 25 21.02 13.18 6.59
C ILE A 25 20.02 12.15 6.03
N GLU A 26 20.45 11.29 5.10
CA GLU A 26 19.60 10.24 4.52
C GLU A 26 19.07 9.28 5.59
N ILE A 27 19.90 8.88 6.56
CA ILE A 27 19.47 8.01 7.66
C ILE A 27 18.41 8.71 8.51
N ILE A 28 18.61 9.98 8.86
CA ILE A 28 17.64 10.75 9.65
C ILE A 28 16.31 10.85 8.92
N LEU A 29 16.32 11.17 7.63
CA LEU A 29 15.10 11.26 6.81
C LEU A 29 14.37 9.92 6.73
N ARG A 30 15.09 8.81 6.54
CA ARG A 30 14.48 7.46 6.51
C ARG A 30 13.90 7.03 7.85
N VAL A 31 14.57 7.37 8.95
CA VAL A 31 14.06 7.10 10.30
C VAL A 31 12.80 7.92 10.54
N TYR A 32 12.80 9.20 10.17
CA TYR A 32 11.62 10.06 10.28
C TYR A 32 10.43 9.48 9.48
N ASP A 33 10.62 9.17 8.20
CA ASP A 33 9.58 8.58 7.33
C ASP A 33 9.09 7.20 7.81
N HIS A 34 9.96 6.44 8.50
CA HIS A 34 9.55 5.16 9.09
C HIS A 34 8.56 5.32 10.26
N TYR A 35 8.75 6.35 11.09
CA TYR A 35 7.94 6.59 12.29
C TYR A 35 6.76 7.53 12.05
N ASP A 36 6.86 8.41 11.06
CA ASP A 36 5.85 9.40 10.69
C ASP A 36 5.53 9.33 9.18
N PRO A 37 4.99 8.21 8.69
CA PRO A 37 4.57 8.11 7.29
C PRO A 37 3.35 9.01 7.05
N ASN A 38 3.19 9.53 5.83
CA ASN A 38 2.13 10.47 5.44
C ASN A 38 0.73 9.83 5.36
N CYS A 39 0.25 9.23 6.45
CA CYS A 39 -1.02 8.54 6.54
C CYS A 39 -1.81 8.98 7.78
N ARG A 40 -2.80 9.86 7.55
CA ARG A 40 -3.63 10.47 8.60
C ARG A 40 -4.42 9.48 9.46
N PHE A 41 -4.62 8.23 9.02
CA PHE A 41 -5.44 7.26 9.75
C PHE A 41 -4.68 6.52 10.86
N ILE A 42 -3.34 6.62 10.93
CA ILE A 42 -2.52 5.87 11.90
C ILE A 42 -2.89 6.19 13.36
N GLU A 43 -3.23 7.46 13.61
CA GLU A 43 -3.63 7.99 14.92
C GLU A 43 -5.11 7.76 15.25
N SER A 44 -5.90 7.23 14.31
CA SER A 44 -7.33 7.02 14.52
C SER A 44 -7.60 5.90 15.54
N SER A 45 -8.62 6.10 16.38
CA SER A 45 -9.09 5.12 17.37
C SER A 45 -9.60 3.82 16.71
N VAL A 46 -10.00 3.87 15.45
CA VAL A 46 -10.41 2.67 14.67
C VAL A 46 -9.26 1.65 14.57
N TYR A 47 -8.02 2.12 14.59
CA TYR A 47 -6.82 1.28 14.49
C TYR A 47 -6.14 1.08 15.85
N ALA A 48 -6.79 1.34 16.98
CA ALA A 48 -6.18 1.23 18.30
C ALA A 48 -5.60 -0.19 18.56
N GLU A 49 -6.31 -1.22 18.11
CA GLU A 49 -5.94 -2.63 18.30
C GLU A 49 -5.01 -3.19 17.20
N ILE A 50 -4.64 -2.37 16.21
CA ILE A 50 -3.80 -2.79 15.09
C ILE A 50 -2.34 -2.42 15.37
N SER A 51 -1.41 -3.36 15.14
CA SER A 51 0.02 -3.12 15.34
C SER A 51 0.54 -1.96 14.47
N PHE A 52 1.49 -1.19 15.00
CA PHE A 52 2.12 -0.09 14.27
C PHE A 52 2.68 -0.55 12.92
N ASP A 53 3.33 -1.71 12.88
CA ASP A 53 3.85 -2.30 11.64
C ASP A 53 2.73 -2.52 10.62
N LEU A 54 1.57 -3.09 11.01
CA LEU A 54 0.47 -3.30 10.09
C LEU A 54 -0.14 -1.98 9.61
N LYS A 55 -0.29 -0.97 10.48
CA LYS A 55 -0.74 0.37 10.04
C LYS A 55 0.19 0.96 8.98
N ARG A 56 1.49 0.82 9.18
CA ARG A 56 2.52 1.28 8.24
C ARG A 56 2.50 0.49 6.93
N GLU A 57 2.27 -0.82 6.96
CA GLU A 57 2.11 -1.62 5.74
C GLU A 57 0.86 -1.21 4.95
N ILE A 58 -0.29 -1.03 5.62
CA ILE A 58 -1.52 -0.52 4.98
C ILE A 58 -1.24 0.82 4.30
N CYS A 59 -0.54 1.73 4.98
CA CYS A 59 -0.17 3.04 4.44
C CYS A 59 0.68 2.88 3.17
N LYS A 60 1.79 2.14 3.27
CA LYS A 60 2.73 1.92 2.17
C LYS A 60 2.10 1.23 0.98
N ASP A 61 1.24 0.24 1.20
CA ASP A 61 0.55 -0.47 0.13
C ASP A 61 -0.39 0.47 -0.63
N ASN A 62 -1.10 1.36 0.07
CA ASN A 62 -1.97 2.34 -0.57
C ASN A 62 -1.17 3.39 -1.36
N ASP A 63 -0.02 3.85 -0.85
CA ASP A 63 0.84 4.82 -1.54
C ASP A 63 1.57 4.23 -2.75
N LYS A 64 1.90 2.93 -2.71
CA LYS A 64 2.59 2.23 -3.81
C LYS A 64 1.66 1.83 -4.95
N LEU A 65 0.34 1.84 -4.75
CA LEU A 65 -0.62 1.51 -5.79
C LEU A 65 -0.44 2.41 -7.00
N VAL A 66 -0.32 1.77 -8.16
CA VAL A 66 -0.21 2.45 -9.45
C VAL A 66 -1.55 2.39 -10.17
N TRP A 67 -1.99 3.52 -10.72
CA TRP A 67 -3.17 3.63 -11.56
C TRP A 67 -2.89 4.59 -12.72
N ASN A 68 -3.60 4.38 -13.82
CA ASN A 68 -3.72 5.38 -14.86
C ASN A 68 -4.77 6.41 -14.43
N ASN A 69 -4.57 7.68 -14.76
CA ASN A 69 -5.52 8.76 -14.49
C ASN A 69 -6.36 9.13 -15.73
N ASN A 70 -6.01 8.63 -16.92
CA ASN A 70 -6.68 8.93 -18.17
C ASN A 70 -6.60 7.76 -19.19
N PRO A 71 -7.60 6.86 -19.25
CA PRO A 71 -8.75 6.78 -18.34
C PRO A 71 -8.34 6.33 -16.93
N LEU A 72 -9.20 6.56 -15.93
CA LEU A 72 -8.95 6.16 -14.54
C LEU A 72 -9.14 4.64 -14.34
N TYR A 73 -8.05 3.91 -14.11
CA TYR A 73 -8.08 2.47 -13.77
C TYR A 73 -6.80 2.05 -13.05
N LEU A 74 -6.87 1.01 -12.22
CA LEU A 74 -5.72 0.41 -11.56
C LEU A 74 -4.85 -0.35 -12.56
N ILE A 75 -3.52 -0.24 -12.48
CA ILE A 75 -2.65 -1.10 -13.28
C ILE A 75 -2.83 -2.56 -12.78
N PRO A 76 -2.98 -3.57 -13.65
CA PRO A 76 -3.14 -4.96 -13.23
C PRO A 76 -1.87 -5.54 -12.59
N ASP A 77 -2.01 -6.70 -11.96
CA ASP A 77 -0.92 -7.54 -11.43
C ASP A 77 -0.04 -6.83 -10.38
N GLN A 78 -0.69 -6.18 -9.40
CA GLN A 78 -0.01 -5.53 -8.28
C GLN A 78 -0.28 -6.29 -6.98
N HIS A 79 0.75 -6.93 -6.43
CA HIS A 79 0.62 -7.78 -5.25
C HIS A 79 1.36 -7.18 -4.05
N PHE A 80 0.59 -6.68 -3.08
CA PHE A 80 1.09 -6.14 -1.83
C PHE A 80 0.60 -6.97 -0.63
N LYS A 81 1.02 -6.61 0.58
CA LYS A 81 0.70 -7.38 1.78
C LYS A 81 -0.77 -7.30 2.16
N THR A 82 -1.38 -6.14 1.96
CA THR A 82 -2.76 -5.83 2.37
C THR A 82 -3.71 -5.64 1.18
N ILE A 83 -3.15 -5.54 -0.04
CA ILE A 83 -3.88 -5.21 -1.27
C ILE A 83 -3.37 -6.12 -2.39
N ASN A 84 -4.30 -6.86 -2.99
CA ASN A 84 -4.04 -7.64 -4.21
C ASN A 84 -4.82 -7.03 -5.37
N ILE A 85 -4.17 -6.67 -6.48
CA ILE A 85 -4.82 -6.28 -7.74
C ILE A 85 -4.60 -7.38 -8.76
N ASN A 86 -5.69 -7.99 -9.22
CA ASN A 86 -5.67 -9.10 -10.16
C ASN A 86 -5.37 -8.66 -11.61
N SER A 87 -5.25 -9.64 -12.50
CA SER A 87 -4.99 -9.43 -13.93
C SER A 87 -6.09 -8.61 -14.65
N ASN A 88 -7.29 -8.51 -14.05
CA ASN A 88 -8.40 -7.72 -14.55
C ASN A 88 -8.51 -6.33 -13.89
N SER A 89 -7.49 -5.88 -13.15
CA SER A 89 -7.43 -4.57 -12.49
C SER A 89 -8.43 -4.39 -11.34
N PHE A 90 -8.97 -5.48 -10.80
CA PHE A 90 -9.85 -5.46 -9.61
C PHE A 90 -9.08 -5.84 -8.35
N ARG A 91 -9.54 -5.36 -7.21
CA ARG A 91 -8.96 -5.76 -5.93
C ARG A 91 -9.48 -7.14 -5.51
N GLY A 92 -8.59 -8.05 -5.17
CA GLY A 92 -8.88 -9.42 -4.74
C GLY A 92 -8.24 -10.46 -5.65
N ASP A 93 -8.69 -11.71 -5.51
CA ASP A 93 -8.20 -12.85 -6.28
C ASP A 93 -8.56 -12.77 -7.78
N GLU A 94 -7.96 -13.64 -8.58
CA GLU A 94 -8.31 -13.80 -9.99
C GLU A 94 -9.77 -14.22 -10.17
N LEU A 95 -10.38 -13.72 -11.25
CA LEU A 95 -11.78 -14.00 -11.55
C LEU A 95 -12.01 -15.49 -11.79
N GLN A 96 -13.03 -16.05 -11.15
CA GLN A 96 -13.47 -17.41 -11.41
C GLN A 96 -13.95 -17.57 -12.85
N LYS A 97 -13.65 -18.72 -13.46
CA LYS A 97 -13.99 -18.98 -14.86
C LYS A 97 -15.50 -19.12 -15.10
N ASN A 98 -16.21 -19.80 -14.19
CA ASN A 98 -17.62 -20.15 -14.33
C ASN A 98 -18.39 -19.95 -13.00
N PRO A 99 -18.55 -18.71 -12.49
CA PRO A 99 -19.47 -18.46 -11.39
C PRO A 99 -20.93 -18.54 -11.87
N ASP A 100 -21.85 -18.88 -10.97
CA ASP A 100 -23.29 -18.80 -11.26
C ASP A 100 -23.72 -17.32 -11.37
N TYR A 101 -23.17 -16.50 -10.47
CA TYR A 101 -23.41 -15.05 -10.46
C TYR A 101 -22.15 -14.29 -10.08
N ARG A 102 -22.01 -13.08 -10.64
CA ARG A 102 -20.95 -12.14 -10.26
C ARG A 102 -21.57 -10.83 -9.82
N ILE A 103 -21.19 -10.36 -8.64
CA ILE A 103 -21.61 -9.08 -8.08
C ILE A 103 -20.43 -8.14 -8.12
N PHE A 104 -20.52 -7.08 -8.93
CA PHE A 104 -19.51 -6.02 -8.94
C PHE A 104 -19.88 -4.93 -7.95
N THR A 105 -19.00 -4.65 -7.01
CA THR A 105 -19.12 -3.51 -6.11
C THR A 105 -18.27 -2.37 -6.64
N ILE A 106 -18.91 -1.23 -6.90
CA ILE A 106 -18.27 -0.05 -7.51
C ILE A 106 -18.31 1.13 -6.54
N GLY A 107 -17.30 1.99 -6.58
CA GLY A 107 -17.22 3.19 -5.76
C GLY A 107 -15.80 3.73 -5.61
N GLY A 108 -15.65 4.73 -4.76
CA GLY A 108 -14.36 5.37 -4.46
C GLY A 108 -13.51 4.62 -3.42
N SER A 109 -12.68 5.38 -2.70
CA SER A 109 -11.76 4.90 -1.66
C SER A 109 -12.39 3.96 -0.63
N THR A 110 -13.62 4.25 -0.19
CA THR A 110 -14.33 3.43 0.79
C THR A 110 -14.70 2.05 0.25
N MET A 111 -15.12 1.95 -1.02
CA MET A 111 -15.45 0.66 -1.63
C MET A 111 -14.17 -0.13 -1.93
N PHE A 112 -13.15 0.55 -2.46
CA PHE A 112 -11.84 -0.06 -2.66
C PHE A 112 -11.29 -0.64 -1.36
N GLY A 113 -11.54 0.02 -0.22
CA GLY A 113 -11.06 -0.39 1.10
C GLY A 113 -9.70 0.22 1.43
N VAL A 114 -9.51 1.51 1.13
CA VAL A 114 -8.34 2.26 1.61
C VAL A 114 -8.33 2.20 3.14
N GLY A 115 -7.27 1.62 3.72
CA GLY A 115 -7.19 1.36 5.16
C GLY A 115 -7.52 -0.08 5.60
N SER A 116 -8.05 -0.94 4.72
CA SER A 116 -8.35 -2.33 5.08
C SER A 116 -7.07 -3.16 5.31
N THR A 117 -7.13 -4.08 6.28
CA THR A 117 -6.00 -4.94 6.65
C THR A 117 -5.70 -6.06 5.64
N SER A 118 -6.67 -6.42 4.80
CA SER A 118 -6.55 -7.37 3.68
C SER A 118 -7.73 -7.21 2.72
N ASP A 119 -7.71 -7.89 1.58
CA ASP A 119 -8.86 -7.93 0.67
C ASP A 119 -10.11 -8.53 1.34
N SER A 120 -9.90 -9.48 2.27
CA SER A 120 -10.97 -10.16 3.02
C SER A 120 -11.64 -9.29 4.10
N THR A 121 -11.07 -8.12 4.41
CA THR A 121 -11.58 -7.13 5.37
C THR A 121 -12.04 -5.84 4.68
N THR A 122 -12.31 -5.91 3.37
CA THR A 122 -13.04 -4.88 2.62
C THR A 122 -14.56 -5.14 2.71
N ILE A 123 -15.38 -4.15 2.30
CA ILE A 123 -16.83 -4.32 2.17
C ILE A 123 -17.15 -5.54 1.29
N SER A 124 -16.47 -5.67 0.14
CA SER A 124 -16.62 -6.79 -0.78
C SER A 124 -16.21 -8.12 -0.15
N GLY A 125 -15.11 -8.15 0.61
CA GLY A 125 -14.65 -9.36 1.30
C GLY A 125 -15.62 -9.83 2.39
N PHE A 126 -16.20 -8.91 3.17
CA PHE A 126 -17.27 -9.25 4.12
C PHE A 126 -18.55 -9.70 3.42
N LEU A 127 -18.92 -9.05 2.31
CA LEU A 127 -20.08 -9.45 1.51
C LEU A 127 -19.90 -10.86 0.93
N GLN A 128 -18.73 -11.18 0.38
CA GLN A 128 -18.39 -12.52 -0.11
C GLN A 128 -18.58 -13.56 1.00
N LYS A 129 -18.00 -13.34 2.19
CA LYS A 129 -18.15 -14.25 3.34
C LYS A 129 -19.62 -14.49 3.71
N LYS A 130 -20.42 -13.41 3.74
CA LYS A 130 -21.84 -13.49 4.08
C LYS A 130 -22.63 -14.26 3.03
N ILE A 131 -22.41 -13.98 1.74
CA ILE A 131 -23.10 -14.64 0.63
C ILE A 131 -22.73 -16.12 0.59
N SER A 132 -21.45 -16.47 0.66
CA SER A 132 -21.01 -17.88 0.67
C SER A 132 -21.58 -18.67 1.86
N SER A 133 -21.88 -18.00 2.97
CA SER A 133 -22.53 -18.62 4.13
C SER A 133 -24.05 -18.76 4.00
N GLN A 134 -24.72 -17.86 3.29
CA GLN A 134 -26.20 -17.79 3.25
C GLN A 134 -26.80 -18.40 1.97
N LEU A 135 -26.03 -18.42 0.88
CA LEU A 135 -26.42 -18.87 -0.46
C LEU A 135 -25.40 -19.89 -0.97
N SER A 136 -25.05 -20.86 -0.13
CA SER A 136 -24.00 -21.85 -0.41
C SER A 136 -24.29 -22.76 -1.60
N GLU A 137 -25.56 -22.85 -2.02
CA GLU A 137 -25.99 -23.60 -3.19
C GLU A 137 -25.62 -22.91 -4.52
N TYR A 138 -25.24 -21.64 -4.50
CA TYR A 138 -24.79 -20.88 -5.66
C TYR A 138 -23.32 -20.51 -5.54
N ASN A 139 -22.57 -20.67 -6.64
CA ASN A 139 -21.23 -20.13 -6.77
C ASN A 139 -21.30 -18.64 -7.11
N ILE A 140 -21.44 -17.80 -6.08
CA ILE A 140 -21.51 -16.34 -6.22
C ILE A 140 -20.16 -15.72 -5.91
N GLU A 141 -19.65 -14.93 -6.86
CA GLU A 141 -18.39 -14.21 -6.76
C GLU A 141 -18.64 -12.70 -6.60
N VAL A 142 -18.04 -12.08 -5.57
CA VAL A 142 -18.11 -10.65 -5.30
C VAL A 142 -16.80 -9.99 -5.69
N ILE A 143 -16.86 -9.07 -6.65
CA ILE A 143 -15.69 -8.38 -7.21
C ILE A 143 -15.61 -6.96 -6.69
N ASN A 144 -14.48 -6.61 -6.07
CA ASN A 144 -14.20 -5.24 -5.67
C ASN A 144 -13.66 -4.44 -6.87
N ALA A 145 -14.56 -3.71 -7.52
CA ALA A 145 -14.26 -2.77 -8.59
C ALA A 145 -14.20 -1.32 -8.10
N GLY A 146 -13.90 -1.12 -6.82
CA GLY A 146 -13.64 0.21 -6.26
C GLY A 146 -12.35 0.80 -6.79
N ILE A 147 -12.28 2.13 -6.87
CA ILE A 147 -11.05 2.86 -7.24
C ILE A 147 -10.69 3.82 -6.10
N PRO A 148 -9.44 3.81 -5.59
CA PRO A 148 -9.03 4.63 -4.44
C PRO A 148 -9.32 6.13 -4.59
N LYS A 149 -9.34 6.65 -5.82
CA LYS A 149 -9.46 8.08 -6.14
C LYS A 149 -10.61 8.41 -7.12
N ALA A 150 -11.60 7.52 -7.24
CA ALA A 150 -12.82 7.82 -7.99
C ALA A 150 -13.72 8.82 -7.26
#